data_AF-D6XAV0-F1
#
_entry.id   AF-D6XAV0-F1
#
_cell.length_a   1.000
_cell.length_b   1.000
_cell.length_c   1.000
_cell.angle_alpha   90.00
_cell.angle_beta   90.00
_cell.angle_gamma   90.00
#
_symmetry.space_group_name_H-M   'P 1'
#
loop_
_entity.id
_entity.type
_entity.pdbx_description
1 polymer ?
#
loop_
_entity_poly.entity_id
_entity_poly.type
_entity_poly.pdbx_seq_one_letter_code
_entity_poly.pdbx_strand_id
1 'polypeptide(L)'
;MARWVILIDRGVGESYDLDEVTHFEGTREEARARLYELACTHRPSIALRQKRRQVYRIGDGDAYYARIEGMMSTVRVVYRLGELAWSTHPESWPWAWK
;
A
#
# COMPACT_ATOMS: atom_id res chain seq x y z
N MET A 1 14.36 -12.34 9.40
CA MET A 1 13.26 -11.37 9.23
C MET A 1 12.60 -11.65 7.90
N ALA A 2 11.28 -11.42 7.78
CA ALA A 2 10.58 -11.64 6.53
C ALA A 2 10.72 -10.43 5.61
N ARG A 3 10.54 -10.65 4.31
CA ARG A 3 10.56 -9.62 3.28
C ARG A 3 9.15 -9.25 2.91
N TRP A 4 8.87 -7.96 2.90
CA TRP A 4 7.54 -7.42 2.73
C TRP A 4 7.49 -6.46 1.55
N VAL A 5 6.35 -6.45 0.88
CA VAL A 5 5.94 -5.44 -0.09
C VAL A 5 4.58 -4.88 0.33
N ILE A 6 4.39 -3.58 0.16
CA ILE A 6 3.05 -3.00 0.25
C ILE A 6 2.51 -2.80 -1.17
N LEU A 7 1.41 -3.50 -1.45
CA LEU A 7 0.66 -3.41 -2.69
C LEU A 7 -0.44 -2.37 -2.57
N ILE A 8 -0.67 -1.62 -3.65
CA ILE A 8 -1.86 -0.78 -3.81
C ILE A 8 -2.70 -1.28 -4.96
N ASP A 9 -3.98 -1.45 -4.69
CA ASP A 9 -5.00 -1.70 -5.69
C ASP A 9 -5.78 -0.40 -5.87
N ARG A 10 -5.66 0.18 -7.05
CA ARG A 10 -6.32 1.43 -7.45
C ARG A 10 -7.42 1.10 -8.45
N GLY A 11 -8.67 1.32 -8.04
CA GLY A 11 -9.81 1.29 -8.95
C GLY A 11 -10.05 2.68 -9.54
N VAL A 12 -9.91 2.83 -10.86
CA VAL A 12 -10.34 4.02 -11.60
C VAL A 12 -11.34 3.58 -12.67
N GLY A 13 -12.64 3.71 -12.38
CA GLY A 13 -13.67 3.21 -13.28
C GLY A 13 -13.69 1.68 -13.31
N GLU A 14 -13.47 1.08 -14.49
CA GLU A 14 -13.43 -0.38 -14.69
C GLU A 14 -12.00 -0.97 -14.70
N SER A 15 -10.96 -0.14 -14.58
CA SER A 15 -9.57 -0.63 -14.50
C SER A 15 -9.14 -0.88 -13.05
N TYR A 16 -8.47 -2.02 -12.86
CA TYR A 16 -7.81 -2.40 -11.62
C TYR A 16 -6.30 -2.40 -11.86
N ASP A 17 -5.61 -1.39 -11.35
CA ASP A 17 -4.14 -1.33 -11.38
C ASP A 17 -3.60 -1.78 -10.03
N LEU A 18 -2.76 -2.81 -10.04
CA LEU A 18 -2.01 -3.29 -8.87
C LEU A 18 -0.56 -2.81 -8.99
N ASP A 19 -0.11 -2.00 -8.04
CA ASP A 19 1.26 -1.50 -7.99
C ASP A 19 1.96 -1.82 -6.67
N GLU A 20 3.29 -1.90 -6.72
CA GLU A 20 4.18 -2.02 -5.56
C GLU A 20 4.62 -0.63 -5.10
N VAL A 21 4.40 -0.31 -3.82
CA VAL A 21 4.74 1.02 -3.28
C VAL A 21 6.10 1.03 -2.61
N THR A 22 6.43 -0.03 -1.87
CA THR A 22 7.68 -0.11 -1.12
C THR A 22 7.99 -1.55 -0.73
N HIS A 23 9.28 -1.85 -0.67
CA HIS A 23 9.83 -3.13 -0.21
C HIS A 23 10.68 -2.90 1.02
N PHE A 24 10.63 -3.82 1.98
CA PHE A 24 11.45 -3.76 3.18
C PHE A 24 11.56 -5.12 3.87
N GLU A 25 12.52 -5.24 4.78
CA GLU A 25 12.65 -6.38 5.69
C GLU A 25 12.18 -6.00 7.08
N GLY A 26 11.58 -6.93 7.80
CA GLY A 26 11.14 -6.71 9.18
C GLY A 26 10.27 -7.84 9.73
N THR A 27 9.75 -7.62 10.94
CA THR A 27 8.71 -8.46 11.54
C THR A 27 7.34 -8.15 10.93
N ARG A 28 6.36 -9.03 11.16
CA ARG A 28 4.98 -8.79 10.70
C ARG A 28 4.37 -7.55 11.39
N GLU A 29 4.73 -7.31 12.64
CA GLU A 29 4.26 -6.17 13.42
C GLU A 29 4.82 -4.85 12.86
N GLU A 30 6.11 -4.81 12.52
CA GLU A 30 6.74 -3.67 11.85
C GLU A 30 6.11 -3.43 10.48
N ALA A 31 5.84 -4.50 9.73
CA ALA A 31 5.21 -4.43 8.43
C ALA A 31 3.78 -3.87 8.49
N ARG A 32 2.99 -4.29 9.49
CA ARG A 32 1.65 -3.76 9.76
C ARG A 32 1.68 -2.30 10.18
N ALA A 33 2.65 -1.89 10.99
CA ALA A 33 2.80 -0.49 11.38
C ALA A 33 3.08 0.39 10.16
N ARG A 34 4.02 -0.02 9.30
CA ARG A 34 4.32 0.68 8.04
C ARG A 34 3.14 0.71 7.09
N LEU A 35 2.40 -0.39 6.97
CA LEU A 35 1.18 -0.45 6.16
C LEU A 35 0.14 0.58 6.64
N TYR A 36 -0.08 0.67 7.95
CA TYR A 36 -1.00 1.64 8.52
C TYR A 36 -0.56 3.09 8.24
N GLU A 37 0.71 3.40 8.49
CA GLU A 37 1.27 4.72 8.17
C GLU A 37 1.08 5.07 6.70
N LEU A 38 1.38 4.13 5.80
CA LEU A 38 1.21 4.32 4.36
C LEU A 38 -0.27 4.55 4.00
N ALA A 39 -1.19 3.73 4.52
CA ALA A 39 -2.62 3.87 4.26
C ALA A 39 -3.15 5.27 4.68
N CYS A 40 -2.56 5.86 5.73
CA CYS A 40 -2.93 7.17 6.26
C CYS A 40 -2.28 8.35 5.51
N THR A 41 -1.09 8.17 4.93
CA THR A 41 -0.27 9.28 4.40
C THR A 41 -0.08 9.27 2.90
N HIS A 42 -0.04 8.09 2.26
CA HIS A 42 0.23 7.95 0.82
C HIS A 42 -0.76 8.74 -0.03
N ARG A 43 -0.28 9.38 -1.10
CA ARG A 43 -1.12 10.15 -2.03
C ARG A 43 -1.23 9.40 -3.35
N PRO A 44 -2.35 8.68 -3.59
CA PRO A 44 -2.46 7.83 -4.77
C PRO A 44 -2.61 8.58 -6.09
N SER A 45 -2.85 9.89 -6.06
CA SER A 45 -2.85 10.76 -7.22
C SER A 45 -2.33 12.15 -6.83
N ILE A 46 -1.33 12.64 -7.56
CA ILE A 46 -0.69 13.95 -7.33
C ILE A 46 -1.69 15.09 -7.59
N ALA A 47 -2.63 14.91 -8.51
CA ALA A 47 -3.67 15.88 -8.84
C ALA A 47 -4.82 15.92 -7.83
N LEU A 48 -4.90 14.95 -6.90
CA LEU A 48 -6.00 14.88 -5.94
C LEU A 48 -5.78 15.87 -4.79
N ARG A 49 -6.49 17.00 -4.84
CA ARG A 49 -6.63 17.91 -3.69
C ARG A 49 -7.56 17.29 -2.64
N GLN A 50 -6.97 16.49 -1.75
CA GLN A 50 -7.67 15.78 -0.68
C GLN A 50 -8.39 16.76 0.27
N LYS A 51 -9.68 16.52 0.50
CA LYS A 51 -10.48 17.18 1.54
C LYS A 51 -10.70 16.29 2.75
N ARG A 52 -11.01 15.01 2.51
CA ARG A 52 -11.29 14.03 3.54
C ARG A 52 -10.68 12.68 3.19
N ARG A 53 -10.22 11.96 4.21
CA ARG A 53 -9.72 10.60 4.10
C ARG A 53 -10.33 9.77 5.23
N GLN A 54 -10.84 8.61 4.86
CA GLN A 54 -11.27 7.58 5.81
C GLN A 54 -10.48 6.32 5.51
N VAL A 55 -9.91 5.70 6.55
CA VAL A 55 -9.12 4.48 6.45
C VAL A 55 -9.78 3.43 7.31
N TYR A 56 -10.05 2.28 6.72
CA TYR A 56 -10.71 1.14 7.33
C TYR A 56 -9.75 -0.04 7.34
N ARG A 57 -9.65 -0.71 8.49
CA ARG A 57 -8.90 -1.97 8.59
C ARG A 57 -9.71 -3.09 7.94
N ILE A 58 -9.06 -3.96 7.18
CA ILE A 58 -9.65 -5.18 6.61
C ILE A 58 -9.00 -6.38 7.28
N GLY A 59 -9.82 -7.35 7.71
CA GLY A 59 -9.36 -8.55 8.40
C GLY A 59 -8.54 -8.21 9.64
N ASP A 60 -7.46 -8.98 9.85
CA ASP A 60 -6.60 -8.87 11.04
C ASP A 60 -5.53 -7.78 10.94
N GLY A 61 -5.64 -6.87 9.96
CA GLY A 61 -4.74 -5.72 9.82
C GLY A 61 -3.63 -5.85 8.79
N ASP A 62 -3.67 -6.89 7.95
CA ASP A 62 -2.77 -7.03 6.79
C ASP A 62 -3.26 -6.28 5.54
N ALA A 63 -4.41 -5.60 5.66
CA ALA A 63 -4.95 -4.77 4.60
C ALA A 63 -5.75 -3.58 5.14
N TYR A 64 -5.77 -2.50 4.38
CA TYR A 64 -6.55 -1.29 4.67
C TYR A 64 -7.25 -0.77 3.42
N TYR A 65 -8.50 -0.39 3.56
CA TYR A 65 -9.23 0.36 2.53
C TYR A 65 -9.21 1.84 2.86
N ALA A 66 -8.78 2.67 1.92
CA ALA A 66 -8.87 4.11 2.03
C ALA A 66 -9.87 4.67 1.02
N ARG A 67 -10.83 5.44 1.53
CA ARG A 67 -11.71 6.30 0.74
C ARG A 67 -11.24 7.74 0.89
N ILE A 68 -10.78 8.33 -0.21
CA ILE A 68 -10.21 9.68 -0.23
C ILE A 68 -11.11 10.56 -1.09
N GLU A 69 -11.80 11.49 -0.45
CA GLU A 69 -12.66 12.47 -1.11
C GLU A 69 -11.84 13.70 -1.46
N GLY A 70 -11.68 13.95 -2.75
CA GLY A 70 -11.12 15.18 -3.29
C GLY A 70 -12.21 16.21 -3.59
N MET A 71 -11.80 17.32 -4.21
CA MET A 71 -12.73 18.39 -4.59
C MET A 71 -13.65 18.01 -5.77
N MET A 72 -13.16 17.23 -6.72
CA MET A 72 -13.88 16.86 -7.96
C MET A 72 -14.05 15.35 -8.14
N SER A 73 -13.33 14.53 -7.37
CA SER A 73 -13.35 13.07 -7.51
C SER A 73 -13.17 12.39 -6.17
N THR A 74 -13.65 11.14 -6.07
CA THR A 74 -13.36 10.25 -4.95
C THR A 74 -12.45 9.14 -5.44
N VAL A 75 -11.33 8.95 -4.77
CA VAL A 75 -10.39 7.86 -5.04
C VAL A 75 -10.55 6.78 -3.97
N ARG A 76 -10.59 5.53 -4.41
CA ARG A 76 -10.68 4.34 -3.56
C ARG A 76 -9.41 3.53 -3.77
N VAL A 77 -8.72 3.22 -2.68
CA VAL A 77 -7.47 2.45 -2.73
C VAL A 77 -7.51 1.38 -1.66
N VAL A 78 -7.10 0.17 -2.02
CA VAL A 78 -6.83 -0.88 -1.04
C VAL A 78 -5.32 -1.04 -0.93
N TYR A 79 -4.81 -0.94 0.29
CA TYR A 79 -3.43 -1.22 0.65
C TYR A 79 -3.35 -2.64 1.22
N ARG A 80 -2.43 -3.46 0.75
CA ARG A 80 -2.26 -4.85 1.18
C ARG A 80 -0.81 -5.17 1.46
N LEU A 81 -0.57 -5.96 2.51
CA LEU A 81 0.74 -6.52 2.79
C LEU A 81 0.94 -7.80 1.98
N GLY A 82 2.08 -7.90 1.31
CA GLY A 82 2.57 -9.13 0.68
C GLY A 82 3.86 -9.57 1.34
N GLU A 83 3.95 -10.84 1.73
CA GLU A 83 5.21 -11.47 2.12
C GLU A 83 5.88 -12.08 0.89
N LEU A 84 7.17 -11.84 0.69
CA LEU A 84 7.93 -12.49 -0.37
C LEU A 84 8.12 -13.97 -0.02
N ALA A 85 7.30 -14.83 -0.62
CA ALA A 85 7.38 -16.27 -0.42
C ALA A 85 8.52 -16.95 -1.21
N TRP A 86 8.91 -16.39 -2.37
CA TRP A 86 9.92 -16.96 -3.25
C TRP A 86 10.49 -15.91 -4.22
N SER A 87 11.78 -16.04 -4.58
CA SER A 87 12.44 -15.19 -5.58
C SER A 87 13.55 -15.96 -6.30
N THR A 88 13.76 -15.67 -7.58
CA THR A 88 14.93 -16.12 -8.36
C THR A 88 16.15 -15.23 -8.18
N HIS A 89 15.96 -14.01 -7.64
CA HIS A 89 17.06 -13.08 -7.43
C HIS A 89 17.77 -13.39 -6.12
N PRO A 90 19.10 -13.18 -6.05
CA PRO A 90 19.81 -13.24 -4.79
C PRO A 90 19.18 -12.25 -3.80
N GLU A 91 19.42 -12.50 -2.53
CA GLU A 91 18.74 -11.88 -1.40
C GLU A 91 18.70 -10.32 -1.38
N SER A 92 19.46 -9.66 -2.25
CA SER A 92 19.67 -8.22 -2.33
C SER A 92 18.79 -7.44 -3.35
N TRP A 93 17.78 -8.05 -3.99
CA TRP A 93 16.90 -7.37 -4.98
C TRP A 93 15.42 -7.34 -4.52
N PRO A 94 14.66 -6.20 -4.52
CA PRO A 94 14.91 -4.88 -5.12
C PRO A 94 15.24 -3.75 -4.09
N TRP A 95 15.71 -4.11 -2.89
CA TRP A 95 15.97 -3.19 -1.76
C TRP A 95 17.21 -2.28 -1.94
N ALA A 96 17.91 -2.37 -3.08
CA ALA A 96 19.13 -1.60 -3.37
C ALA A 96 18.91 -0.14 -3.82
N TRP A 97 17.70 0.39 -3.74
CA TRP A 97 17.39 1.78 -4.12
C TRP A 97 17.01 2.65 -2.91
N LYS A 98 17.99 2.98 -2.08
CA LYS A 98 18.36 4.33 -1.60
C LYS A 98 19.28 4.25 -0.39
#